data_AF-A0A8T0D3F9-F1
#
_entry.id   AF-A0A8T0D3F9-F1
#
_cell.length_a   1.000
_cell.length_b   1.000
_cell.length_c   1.000
_cell.angle_alpha   90.00
_cell.angle_beta   90.00
_cell.angle_gamma   90.00
#
_symmetry.space_group_name_H-M   'P 1'
#
loop_
_entity.id
_entity.type
_entity.pdbx_description
1 polymer ?
#
loop_
_entity_poly.entity_id
_entity_poly.type
_entity_poly.pdbx_seq_one_letter_code
_entity_poly.pdbx_strand_id
1 'polypeptide(L)'
;MVRVYNCTGTLDYLASAGLALLPFTKRVSNGGVLSHVFGQPAFPWYEEYPTEPGHHVLNGFMYSLIGLYDLSQVSLFQNLTSKAEQLWRAGLRTLSVILPLFDSGSGSFYDLSHVLPPSDHPVLTSQDEISQVGPNRARWSYHALHIQQLRLLAKLDPFHASEWVNTANRWSGYMRGLRSPHN
;
A
#
# COMPACT_ATOMS: atom_id res chain seq x y z
N MET A 1 10.01 -11.51 10.70
CA MET A 1 11.01 -10.97 11.63
C MET A 1 10.41 -10.58 12.98
N VAL A 2 9.60 -9.51 13.08
CA VAL A 2 9.02 -9.07 14.37
C VAL A 2 8.24 -10.19 15.10
N ARG A 3 7.35 -10.89 14.39
CA ARG A 3 6.60 -12.02 14.97
C ARG A 3 7.53 -13.11 15.53
N VAL A 4 8.61 -13.43 14.81
CA VAL A 4 9.60 -14.44 15.25
C VAL A 4 10.36 -13.94 16.48
N TYR A 5 10.77 -12.66 16.49
CA TYR A 5 11.36 -12.03 17.68
C TYR A 5 10.41 -12.14 18.89
N ASN A 6 9.13 -11.80 18.74
CA ASN A 6 8.16 -11.87 19.84
C ASN A 6 7.98 -13.29 20.40
N CYS A 7 8.14 -14.33 19.57
CA CYS A 7 8.05 -15.72 20.03
C CYS A 7 9.36 -16.25 20.65
N THR A 8 10.52 -15.75 20.22
CA THR A 8 11.83 -16.36 20.53
C THR A 8 12.71 -15.50 21.43
N GLY A 9 12.44 -14.20 21.53
CA GLY A 9 13.32 -13.21 22.18
C GLY A 9 14.64 -12.98 21.44
N THR A 10 14.88 -13.60 20.27
CA THR A 10 16.17 -13.52 19.57
C THR A 10 16.35 -12.18 18.88
N LEU A 11 17.31 -11.37 19.35
CA LEU A 11 17.52 -9.99 18.91
C LEU A 11 17.93 -9.85 17.45
N ASP A 12 18.56 -10.86 16.84
CA ASP A 12 18.98 -10.81 15.43
C ASP A 12 17.79 -10.62 14.47
N TYR A 13 16.63 -11.18 14.80
CA TYR A 13 15.41 -10.96 14.02
C TYR A 13 14.92 -9.51 14.13
N LEU A 14 15.05 -8.89 15.30
CA LEU A 14 14.67 -7.50 15.49
C LEU A 14 15.68 -6.55 14.81
N ALA A 15 16.98 -6.85 14.89
CA ALA A 15 18.02 -6.12 14.16
C ALA A 15 17.77 -6.17 12.64
N SER A 16 17.44 -7.35 12.12
CA SER A 16 17.08 -7.54 10.70
C SER A 16 15.83 -6.74 10.31
N ALA A 17 14.80 -6.71 11.16
CA ALA A 17 13.62 -5.88 10.92
C ALA A 17 13.96 -4.38 10.90
N GLY A 18 14.89 -3.95 11.76
CA GLY A 18 15.40 -2.57 11.78
C GLY A 18 16.10 -2.17 10.50
N LEU A 19 16.98 -3.03 9.98
CA LEU A 19 17.67 -2.80 8.71
C LEU A 19 16.69 -2.66 7.53
N ALA A 20 15.57 -3.38 7.58
CA ALA A 20 14.52 -3.30 6.57
C ALA A 20 13.80 -1.94 6.51
N LEU A 21 13.99 -1.03 7.49
CA LEU A 21 13.48 0.35 7.39
C LEU A 21 14.30 1.25 6.45
N LEU A 22 15.54 0.88 6.14
CA LEU A 22 16.42 1.74 5.35
C LEU A 22 15.82 2.07 3.96
N PRO A 23 15.29 1.11 3.18
CA PRO A 23 14.71 1.40 1.87
C PRO A 23 13.52 2.37 1.91
N PHE A 24 12.72 2.38 2.98
CA PHE A 24 11.57 3.28 3.15
C PHE A 24 11.98 4.76 3.29
N THR A 25 13.25 5.03 3.59
CA THR A 25 13.80 6.38 3.73
C THR A 25 14.57 6.88 2.51
N LYS A 26 14.68 6.04 1.48
CA LYS A 26 15.40 6.36 0.25
C LYS A 26 14.42 6.39 -0.90
N ARG A 27 14.58 7.39 -1.77
CA ARG A 27 13.86 7.44 -3.04
C ARG A 27 14.18 6.21 -3.90
N VAL A 28 13.26 5.82 -4.76
CA VAL A 28 13.47 4.75 -5.76
C VAL A 28 14.76 4.98 -6.56
N SER A 29 14.97 6.19 -7.09
CA SER A 29 16.21 6.65 -7.74
C SER A 29 17.50 6.46 -6.94
N ASN A 30 17.40 6.34 -5.61
CA ASN A 30 18.53 6.15 -4.69
C ASN A 30 18.56 4.75 -4.06
N GLY A 31 17.96 3.75 -4.74
CA GLY A 31 17.96 2.36 -4.30
C GLY A 31 17.05 2.09 -3.10
N GLY A 32 16.01 2.90 -2.91
CA GLY A 32 14.97 2.67 -1.90
C GLY A 32 13.63 2.28 -2.51
N VAL A 33 12.56 2.46 -1.72
CA VAL A 33 11.18 2.17 -2.12
C VAL A 33 10.26 3.39 -2.01
N LEU A 34 10.78 4.54 -1.58
CA LEU A 34 9.98 5.76 -1.43
C LEU A 34 9.73 6.42 -2.79
N SER A 35 8.47 6.54 -3.16
CA SER A 35 7.98 7.40 -4.23
C SER A 35 6.98 8.41 -3.65
N HIS A 36 6.39 9.23 -4.51
CA HIS A 36 5.38 10.21 -4.11
C HIS A 36 4.25 10.23 -5.15
N VAL A 37 3.01 10.07 -4.69
CA VAL A 37 1.85 10.10 -5.57
C VAL A 37 1.76 11.50 -6.20
N PHE A 38 1.66 11.55 -7.53
CA PHE A 38 1.70 12.80 -8.32
C PHE A 38 2.94 13.68 -8.08
N GLY A 39 4.05 13.11 -7.62
CA GLY A 39 5.26 13.85 -7.27
C GLY A 39 5.10 14.76 -6.03
N GLN A 40 4.02 14.61 -5.26
CA GLN A 40 3.72 15.46 -4.11
C GLN A 40 4.36 14.91 -2.83
N PRO A 41 5.28 15.65 -2.18
CA PRO A 41 5.93 15.22 -0.93
C PRO A 41 4.95 14.88 0.21
N ALA A 42 3.74 15.45 0.16
CA ALA A 42 2.68 15.19 1.14
C ALA A 42 2.09 13.77 1.05
N PHE A 43 2.31 13.07 -0.07
CA PHE A 43 1.75 11.74 -0.36
C PHE A 43 2.86 10.71 -0.59
N PRO A 44 3.68 10.40 0.44
CA PRO A 44 4.69 9.35 0.33
C PRO A 44 4.07 7.99 0.06
N TRP A 45 4.65 7.26 -0.88
CA TRP A 45 4.24 5.90 -1.23
C TRP A 45 5.41 4.94 -1.14
N TYR A 46 5.14 3.71 -0.71
CA TYR A 46 6.14 2.65 -0.57
C TYR A 46 5.90 1.61 -1.66
N GLU A 47 6.73 1.66 -2.70
CA GLU A 47 6.53 0.88 -3.92
C GLU A 47 6.75 -0.63 -3.70
N GLU A 48 5.84 -1.44 -4.25
CA GLU A 48 6.03 -2.89 -4.40
C GLU A 48 7.10 -3.16 -5.47
N TYR A 49 7.02 -2.42 -6.58
CA TYR A 49 7.97 -2.45 -7.68
C TYR A 49 8.64 -1.07 -7.76
N PRO A 50 9.90 -0.93 -7.32
CA PRO A 50 10.58 0.36 -7.26
C PRO A 50 10.98 0.84 -8.66
N THR A 51 9.99 1.35 -9.41
CA THR A 51 10.14 1.95 -10.75
C THR A 51 10.02 3.47 -10.69
N GLU A 52 10.60 4.17 -11.68
CA GLU A 52 10.37 5.59 -11.90
C GLU A 52 9.87 5.83 -13.33
N PRO A 53 8.65 6.37 -13.54
CA PRO A 53 7.67 6.72 -12.50
C PRO A 53 7.11 5.47 -11.78
N GLY A 54 6.69 5.65 -10.53
CA GLY A 54 6.16 4.57 -9.69
C GLY A 54 4.77 4.12 -10.15
N HIS A 55 4.47 2.82 -10.06
CA HIS A 55 3.16 2.28 -10.44
C HIS A 55 2.11 2.50 -9.34
N HIS A 56 2.56 2.61 -8.09
CA HIS A 56 1.70 2.79 -6.90
C HIS A 56 0.73 1.62 -6.69
N VAL A 57 1.26 0.41 -6.63
CA VAL A 57 0.48 -0.81 -6.42
C VAL A 57 -0.13 -0.85 -5.01
N LEU A 58 -1.45 -1.00 -4.93
CA LEU A 58 -2.20 -0.84 -3.67
C LEU A 58 -1.90 -1.93 -2.64
N ASN A 59 -1.92 -3.19 -3.07
CA ASN A 59 -1.78 -4.33 -2.17
C ASN A 59 -0.40 -4.36 -1.47
N GLY A 60 0.68 -4.10 -2.22
CA GLY A 60 2.04 -4.03 -1.68
C GLY A 60 2.22 -2.85 -0.72
N PHE A 61 1.64 -1.69 -1.04
CA PHE A 61 1.65 -0.54 -0.14
C PHE A 61 0.98 -0.88 1.20
N MET A 62 -0.23 -1.45 1.19
CA MET A 62 -0.91 -1.84 2.44
C MET A 62 -0.14 -2.89 3.24
N TYR A 63 0.52 -3.86 2.59
CA TYR A 63 1.39 -4.81 3.30
C TYR A 63 2.58 -4.13 3.97
N SER A 64 3.19 -3.16 3.29
CA SER A 64 4.28 -2.38 3.86
C SER A 64 3.85 -1.64 5.14
N LEU A 65 2.62 -1.09 5.17
CA LEU A 65 2.04 -0.43 6.35
C LEU A 65 1.83 -1.41 7.50
N ILE A 66 1.39 -2.63 7.23
CA ILE A 66 1.24 -3.69 8.25
C ILE A 66 2.62 -4.06 8.84
N GLY A 67 3.66 -4.16 8.01
CA GLY A 67 5.02 -4.43 8.47
C GLY A 67 5.60 -3.29 9.31
N LEU A 68 5.37 -2.04 8.91
CA LEU A 68 5.76 -0.85 9.68
C LEU A 68 5.04 -0.79 11.03
N TYR A 69 3.74 -1.13 11.06
CA TYR A 69 2.99 -1.24 12.31
C TYR A 69 3.57 -2.30 13.23
N ASP A 70 3.80 -3.52 12.73
CA ASP A 70 4.39 -4.61 13.54
C ASP A 70 5.69 -4.13 14.21
N LEU A 71 6.56 -3.45 13.46
CA LEU A 71 7.82 -2.94 14.00
C LEU A 71 7.64 -1.77 14.96
N SER A 72 6.66 -0.90 14.74
CA SER A 72 6.38 0.24 15.63
C SER A 72 5.82 -0.19 16.98
N GLN A 73 5.23 -1.39 17.09
CA GLN A 73 4.68 -1.93 18.34
C GLN A 73 5.74 -2.62 19.22
N VAL A 74 7.00 -2.71 18.79
CA VAL A 74 8.07 -3.29 19.61
C VAL A 74 8.44 -2.34 20.75
N SER A 75 8.72 -2.86 21.94
CA SER A 75 9.04 -2.05 23.14
C SER A 75 10.51 -1.64 23.25
N LEU A 76 11.42 -2.31 22.51
CA LEU A 76 12.85 -2.04 22.50
C LEU A 76 13.26 -1.12 21.34
N PHE A 77 14.41 -0.46 21.48
CA PHE A 77 15.00 0.42 20.46
C PHE A 77 14.08 1.58 20.06
N GLN A 78 13.78 2.47 21.00
CA GLN A 78 12.84 3.59 20.83
C GLN A 78 13.05 4.40 19.54
N ASN A 79 14.29 4.67 19.14
CA ASN A 79 14.57 5.42 17.92
C ASN A 79 14.08 4.69 16.65
N LEU A 80 14.21 3.37 16.63
CA LEU A 80 13.79 2.52 15.52
C LEU A 80 12.27 2.40 15.48
N THR A 81 11.62 2.21 16.62
CA THR A 81 10.16 2.07 16.72
C THR A 81 9.46 3.38 16.40
N SER A 82 9.98 4.52 16.89
CA SER A 82 9.50 5.85 16.53
C SER A 82 9.69 6.16 15.03
N LYS A 83 10.78 5.70 14.41
CA LYS A 83 10.98 5.86 12.97
C LYS A 83 9.96 5.02 12.16
N ALA A 84 9.72 3.77 12.56
CA ALA A 84 8.70 2.93 11.95
C ALA A 84 7.31 3.56 12.09
N GLU A 85 6.99 4.10 13.28
CA GLU A 85 5.72 4.78 13.54
C GLU A 85 5.53 6.03 12.65
N GLN A 86 6.56 6.86 12.49
CA GLN A 86 6.50 8.04 11.62
C GLN A 86 6.19 7.67 10.18
N LEU A 87 6.87 6.65 9.64
CA LEU A 87 6.63 6.12 8.30
C LEU A 87 5.20 5.56 8.20
N TRP A 88 4.81 4.72 9.15
CA TRP A 88 3.47 4.15 9.20
C TRP A 88 2.38 5.22 9.16
N ARG A 89 2.45 6.23 10.05
CA ARG A 89 1.47 7.33 10.10
C ARG A 89 1.46 8.16 8.82
N ALA A 90 2.61 8.39 8.18
CA ALA A 90 2.66 9.10 6.90
C ALA A 90 2.00 8.31 5.77
N GLY A 91 2.25 7.00 5.72
CA GLY A 91 1.62 6.10 4.78
C GLY A 91 0.11 5.95 4.98
N LEU A 92 -0.37 5.88 6.23
CA LEU A 92 -1.81 5.84 6.53
C LEU A 92 -2.54 7.11 6.04
N ARG A 93 -1.98 8.30 6.27
CA ARG A 93 -2.55 9.55 5.75
C ARG A 93 -2.63 9.54 4.24
N THR A 94 -1.57 9.06 3.57
CA THR A 94 -1.55 8.92 2.11
C THR A 94 -2.61 7.94 1.64
N LEU A 95 -2.72 6.77 2.28
CA LEU A 95 -3.73 5.77 1.95
C LEU A 95 -5.12 6.38 1.97
N SER A 96 -5.53 7.06 3.04
CA SER A 96 -6.88 7.65 3.15
C SER A 96 -7.17 8.69 2.06
N VAL A 97 -6.20 9.54 1.71
CA VAL A 97 -6.41 10.54 0.66
C VAL A 97 -6.51 9.91 -0.73
N ILE A 98 -5.69 8.89 -1.00
CA ILE A 98 -5.51 8.32 -2.34
C ILE A 98 -6.44 7.12 -2.60
N LEU A 99 -6.93 6.44 -1.56
CA LEU A 99 -7.78 5.24 -1.67
C LEU A 99 -8.98 5.40 -2.62
N PRO A 100 -9.69 6.54 -2.68
CA PRO A 100 -10.78 6.73 -3.64
C PRO A 100 -10.37 6.54 -5.10
N LEU A 101 -9.11 6.83 -5.47
CA LEU A 101 -8.61 6.66 -6.83
C LEU A 101 -8.52 5.18 -7.26
N PHE A 102 -8.52 4.25 -6.31
CA PHE A 102 -8.53 2.82 -6.57
C PHE A 102 -9.95 2.24 -6.72
N ASP A 103 -11.00 3.04 -6.53
CA ASP A 103 -12.39 2.57 -6.66
C ASP A 103 -12.93 2.83 -8.08
N SER A 104 -13.30 1.77 -8.79
CA SER A 104 -13.85 1.85 -10.14
C SER A 104 -15.39 1.94 -10.18
N GLY A 105 -16.05 1.93 -9.02
CA GLY A 105 -17.51 1.82 -8.91
C GLY A 105 -18.06 0.41 -9.14
N SER A 106 -17.22 -0.57 -9.49
CA SER A 106 -17.64 -1.97 -9.73
C SER A 106 -16.54 -3.00 -9.39
N GLY A 107 -15.47 -2.55 -8.76
CA GLY A 107 -14.25 -3.29 -8.43
C GLY A 107 -13.18 -2.31 -7.93
N SER A 108 -11.97 -2.79 -7.72
CA SER A 108 -10.83 -1.90 -7.46
C SER A 108 -9.74 -2.02 -8.52
N PHE A 109 -8.96 -0.96 -8.70
CA PHE A 109 -7.74 -0.98 -9.49
C PHE A 109 -6.60 -1.61 -8.70
N TYR A 110 -5.67 -2.24 -9.42
CA TYR A 110 -4.47 -2.84 -8.84
C TYR A 110 -3.41 -1.78 -8.54
N ASP A 111 -3.29 -0.79 -9.43
CA ASP A 111 -2.32 0.30 -9.40
C ASP A 111 -2.95 1.60 -9.93
N LEU A 112 -2.16 2.68 -9.96
CA LEU A 112 -2.57 4.00 -10.44
C LEU A 112 -2.01 4.35 -11.82
N SER A 113 -1.54 3.37 -12.60
CA SER A 113 -0.89 3.64 -13.89
C SER A 113 -1.78 4.44 -14.87
N HIS A 114 -3.10 4.41 -14.70
CA HIS A 114 -4.06 5.12 -15.55
C HIS A 114 -4.27 6.60 -15.21
N VAL A 115 -3.81 7.08 -14.05
CA VAL A 115 -3.86 8.50 -13.66
C VAL A 115 -2.47 9.13 -13.56
N LEU A 116 -1.42 8.35 -13.83
CA LEU A 116 -0.04 8.78 -13.79
C LEU A 116 0.49 9.06 -15.19
N PRO A 117 1.54 9.89 -15.33
CA PRO A 117 2.21 10.08 -16.61
C PRO A 117 2.64 8.73 -17.21
N PRO A 118 2.55 8.55 -18.53
CA PRO A 118 3.05 7.35 -19.19
C PRO A 118 4.50 7.09 -18.79
N SER A 119 4.82 5.86 -18.39
CA SER A 119 6.20 5.42 -18.24
C SER A 119 6.74 4.98 -19.60
N ASP A 120 7.99 5.33 -19.90
CA ASP A 120 8.71 4.81 -21.08
C ASP A 120 9.06 3.32 -20.95
N HIS A 121 8.66 2.67 -19.85
CA HIS A 121 8.95 1.28 -19.57
C HIS A 121 7.78 0.36 -20.01
N PRO A 122 8.04 -0.64 -20.86
CA PRO A 122 7.03 -1.60 -21.24
C PRO A 122 6.57 -2.36 -20.00
N VAL A 123 5.26 -2.30 -19.74
CA VAL A 123 4.59 -3.05 -18.69
C VAL A 123 4.94 -4.53 -18.88
N LEU A 124 5.60 -5.12 -17.88
CA LEU A 124 5.83 -6.55 -17.79
C LEU A 124 4.50 -7.27 -17.55
N THR A 125 3.62 -7.37 -18.56
CA THR A 125 2.64 -8.46 -18.70
C THR A 125 1.93 -8.42 -20.07
N SER A 126 2.01 -9.55 -20.77
CA SER A 126 1.15 -10.07 -21.86
C SER A 126 1.03 -9.33 -23.21
N GLN A 127 1.04 -10.16 -24.24
CA GLN A 127 1.05 -9.97 -25.70
C GLN A 127 -0.05 -9.11 -26.35
N ASP A 128 -0.88 -8.38 -25.60
CA ASP A 128 -1.97 -7.60 -26.17
C ASP A 128 -1.72 -6.09 -25.99
N GLU A 129 -1.19 -5.46 -27.04
CA GLU A 129 -0.92 -4.00 -27.12
C GLU A 129 -2.16 -3.14 -26.81
N ILE A 130 -3.38 -3.68 -26.95
CA ILE A 130 -4.64 -2.98 -26.69
C ILE A 130 -4.93 -2.82 -25.19
N SER A 131 -4.40 -3.70 -24.33
CA SER A 131 -4.58 -3.61 -22.87
C SER A 131 -3.67 -2.57 -22.21
N GLN A 132 -2.77 -1.94 -22.96
CA GLN A 132 -1.72 -1.06 -22.42
C GLN A 132 -2.16 0.38 -22.16
N VAL A 133 -3.42 0.74 -22.44
CA VAL A 133 -3.90 2.14 -22.37
C VAL A 133 -5.02 2.33 -21.32
N GLY A 134 -5.55 1.26 -20.75
CA GLY A 134 -6.67 1.30 -19.81
C GLY A 134 -6.29 1.11 -18.34
N PRO A 135 -7.19 1.42 -17.39
CA PRO A 135 -6.98 1.12 -15.97
C PRO A 135 -6.67 -0.36 -15.70
N ASN A 136 -5.57 -0.60 -14.98
CA ASN A 136 -5.21 -1.93 -14.53
C ASN A 136 -6.15 -2.38 -13.40
N ARG A 137 -7.22 -3.09 -13.77
CA ARG A 137 -8.21 -3.60 -12.81
C ARG A 137 -7.64 -4.77 -12.02
N ALA A 138 -7.82 -4.74 -10.71
CA ALA A 138 -7.48 -5.88 -9.87
C ALA A 138 -8.41 -7.06 -10.22
N ARG A 139 -7.83 -8.21 -10.59
CA ARG A 139 -8.59 -9.47 -10.64
C ARG A 139 -9.25 -9.73 -9.28
N TRP A 140 -10.35 -10.49 -9.27
CA TRP A 140 -11.16 -10.70 -8.06
C TRP A 140 -10.40 -11.18 -6.82
N SER A 141 -9.32 -11.96 -6.99
CA SER A 141 -8.46 -12.36 -5.87
C SER A 141 -7.74 -11.18 -5.22
N TYR A 142 -7.22 -10.24 -6.02
CA TYR A 142 -6.59 -9.02 -5.50
C TYR A 142 -7.64 -8.05 -4.94
N HIS A 143 -8.81 -7.95 -5.58
CA HIS A 143 -9.92 -7.17 -5.02
C HIS A 143 -10.32 -7.67 -3.62
N ALA A 144 -10.47 -8.99 -3.45
CA ALA A 144 -10.73 -9.61 -2.15
C ALA A 144 -9.60 -9.37 -1.15
N LEU A 145 -8.34 -9.42 -1.59
CA LEU A 145 -7.18 -9.09 -0.76
C LEU A 145 -7.24 -7.64 -0.29
N HIS A 146 -7.56 -6.68 -1.17
CA HIS A 146 -7.66 -5.28 -0.78
C HIS A 146 -8.73 -5.07 0.31
N ILE A 147 -9.88 -5.74 0.20
CA ILE A 147 -10.93 -5.71 1.24
C ILE A 147 -10.40 -6.21 2.59
N GLN A 148 -9.65 -7.32 2.59
CA GLN A 148 -9.09 -7.89 3.81
C GLN A 148 -8.05 -6.97 4.46
N GLN A 149 -7.17 -6.38 3.65
CA GLN A 149 -6.15 -5.44 4.11
C GLN A 149 -6.76 -4.17 4.69
N LEU A 150 -7.76 -3.57 4.04
CA LEU A 150 -8.48 -2.40 4.58
C LEU A 150 -9.15 -2.71 5.92
N ARG A 151 -9.80 -3.87 6.04
CA ARG A 151 -10.42 -4.31 7.31
C ARG A 151 -9.39 -4.55 8.40
N LEU A 152 -8.20 -5.04 8.07
CA LEU A 152 -7.11 -5.19 9.03
C LEU A 152 -6.60 -3.83 9.47
N LEU A 153 -6.24 -2.95 8.52
CA LEU A 153 -5.75 -1.61 8.82
C LEU A 153 -6.74 -0.80 9.66
N ALA A 154 -8.05 -0.93 9.40
CA ALA A 154 -9.08 -0.28 10.21
C ALA A 154 -9.11 -0.75 11.68
N LYS A 155 -8.61 -1.96 11.99
CA LYS A 155 -8.43 -2.41 13.39
C LYS A 155 -7.17 -1.83 14.01
N LEU A 156 -6.14 -1.58 13.20
CA LEU A 156 -4.83 -1.07 13.66
C LEU A 156 -4.83 0.45 13.86
N ASP A 157 -5.64 1.17 13.08
CA ASP A 157 -5.80 2.62 13.17
C ASP A 157 -7.28 3.03 13.24
N PRO A 158 -7.83 3.21 14.45
CA PRO A 158 -9.19 3.66 14.65
C PRO A 158 -9.50 5.04 14.07
N PHE A 159 -8.49 5.89 13.82
CA PHE A 159 -8.70 7.26 13.35
C PHE A 159 -9.26 7.32 11.92
N HIS A 160 -8.76 6.49 11.00
CA HIS A 160 -9.26 6.40 9.62
C HIS A 160 -10.22 5.22 9.38
N ALA A 161 -10.52 4.42 10.42
CA ALA A 161 -11.24 3.17 10.30
C ALA A 161 -12.61 3.30 9.61
N SER A 162 -13.36 4.38 9.86
CA SER A 162 -14.69 4.58 9.27
C SER A 162 -14.65 4.63 7.75
N GLU A 163 -13.70 5.38 7.18
CA GLU A 163 -13.51 5.52 5.74
C GLU A 163 -13.14 4.17 5.10
N TRP A 164 -12.16 3.47 5.67
CA TRP A 164 -11.69 2.20 5.14
C TRP A 164 -12.71 1.09 5.27
N VAL A 165 -13.48 1.03 6.37
CA VAL A 165 -14.60 0.09 6.54
C VAL A 165 -15.70 0.38 5.53
N ASN A 166 -16.04 1.64 5.29
CA ASN A 166 -17.04 2.02 4.29
C ASN A 166 -16.61 1.59 2.89
N THR A 167 -15.36 1.84 2.51
CA THR A 167 -14.79 1.37 1.23
C THR A 167 -14.78 -0.16 1.14
N ALA A 168 -14.32 -0.85 2.19
CA ALA A 168 -14.31 -2.32 2.22
C ALA A 168 -15.73 -2.93 2.11
N ASN A 169 -16.74 -2.29 2.71
CA ASN A 169 -18.14 -2.72 2.61
C ASN A 169 -18.69 -2.53 1.21
N ARG A 170 -18.43 -1.37 0.60
CA ARG A 170 -18.81 -1.08 -0.79
C ARG A 170 -18.15 -2.07 -1.75
N TRP A 171 -16.85 -2.32 -1.61
CA TRP A 171 -16.10 -3.30 -2.39
C TRP A 171 -16.60 -4.73 -2.18
N SER A 172 -17.00 -5.09 -0.97
CA SER A 172 -17.69 -6.38 -0.70
C SER A 172 -19.04 -6.50 -1.41
N GLY A 173 -19.67 -5.38 -1.77
CA GLY A 173 -20.86 -5.33 -2.63
C GLY A 173 -20.53 -5.64 -4.09
N TYR A 174 -19.40 -5.13 -4.60
CA TYR A 174 -18.96 -5.38 -5.97
C TYR A 174 -18.71 -6.86 -6.26
N MET A 175 -18.19 -7.60 -5.27
CA MET A 175 -18.07 -9.07 -5.31
C MET A 175 -19.41 -9.81 -5.54
N ARG A 176 -20.54 -9.14 -5.30
CA ARG A 176 -21.90 -9.64 -5.48
C ARG A 176 -22.62 -9.02 -6.68
N GLY A 177 -21.89 -8.32 -7.55
CA GLY A 177 -22.43 -7.66 -8.74
C GLY A 177 -23.07 -6.30 -8.47
N LEU A 178 -23.01 -5.77 -7.25
CA LEU A 178 -23.45 -4.41 -6.97
C LEU A 178 -22.51 -3.40 -7.64
N ARG A 179 -23.02 -2.20 -7.93
CA ARG A 179 -22.25 -1.09 -8.49
C ARG A 179 -22.56 0.18 -7.71
N SER A 180 -21.64 1.14 -7.75
CA SER A 180 -21.92 2.49 -7.28
C SER A 180 -23.08 3.11 -8.07
N PRO A 181 -23.89 3.99 -7.44
CA PRO A 181 -24.95 4.71 -8.13
C PRO A 181 -24.43 5.50 -9.34
N HIS A 182 -25.26 5.64 -10.37
CA HIS A 182 -25.07 6.56 -11.49
C HIS A 182 -26.07 7.71 -11.38
N ASN A 183 -25.75 8.85 -11.99
CA ASN A 183 -26.59 10.04 -12.02
C ASN A 183 -27.59 10.04 -13.18
#